data_AF-A0A6A5VKH6-F1
#
_entry.id   AF-A0A6A5VKH6-F1
#
_cell.length_a   1.000
_cell.length_b   1.000
_cell.length_c   1.000
_cell.angle_alpha   90.00
_cell.angle_beta   90.00
_cell.angle_gamma   90.00
#
_symmetry.space_group_name_H-M   'P 1'
#
loop_
_entity.id
_entity.type
_entity.pdbx_description
1 polymer ?
#
loop_
_entity_poly.entity_id
_entity_poly.type
_entity_poly.pdbx_seq_one_letter_code
_entity_poly.pdbx_strand_id
1 'polypeptide(L)'
;MTTHRATIHFPPTQPTLTLPSLILFGTIQPSPTHNWATHLSTTLLDLPIQILNPRRDDWDATWREDVSFAPFRENVEWEMAHAEKASLIVICFKAGSLCPISLLELGMHAARFGERVVVCCEDGFYKRGNVEIVCARFGVVCVRTVGELERAVREWMEGLCDGEEGRK
;
A
#
# COMPACT_ATOMS: atom_id res chain seq x y z
N MET A 1 -14.00 26.56 6.40
CA MET A 1 -12.81 25.68 6.44
C MET A 1 -13.12 24.48 5.59
N THR A 2 -12.44 24.31 4.45
CA THR A 2 -12.58 23.13 3.61
C THR A 2 -12.00 21.95 4.41
N THR A 3 -12.85 21.07 4.92
CA THR A 3 -12.42 19.78 5.48
C THR A 3 -11.78 18.99 4.34
N HIS A 4 -10.45 18.93 4.32
CA HIS A 4 -9.73 18.12 3.34
C HIS A 4 -9.98 16.66 3.72
N ARG A 5 -10.62 15.92 2.81
CA ARG A 5 -10.86 14.48 2.93
C ARG A 5 -9.82 13.74 2.12
N ALA A 6 -9.65 12.45 2.41
CA ALA A 6 -8.69 11.66 1.67
C ALA A 6 -9.06 11.59 0.19
N THR A 7 -8.06 11.67 -0.68
CA THR A 7 -8.23 11.43 -2.12
C THR A 7 -7.57 10.12 -2.51
N ILE A 8 -8.28 9.29 -3.24
CA ILE A 8 -7.77 7.99 -3.72
C ILE A 8 -7.39 8.14 -5.19
N HIS A 9 -6.17 7.72 -5.52
CA HIS A 9 -5.61 7.76 -6.86
C HIS A 9 -5.34 6.34 -7.36
N PHE A 10 -5.65 6.11 -8.63
CA PHE A 10 -5.45 4.85 -9.33
C PHE A 10 -4.62 5.07 -10.60
N PRO A 11 -3.83 4.07 -11.04
CA PRO A 11 -3.20 4.11 -12.35
C PRO A 11 -4.25 4.23 -13.47
N PRO A 12 -3.92 4.86 -14.61
CA PRO A 12 -2.62 5.46 -14.96
C PRO A 12 -2.47 6.92 -14.52
N THR A 13 -3.37 7.45 -13.69
CA THR A 13 -3.33 8.86 -13.26
C THR A 13 -2.05 9.10 -12.46
N GLN A 14 -1.32 10.17 -12.77
CA GLN A 14 -0.07 10.55 -12.10
C GLN A 14 -0.35 11.70 -11.12
N PRO A 15 -0.76 11.41 -9.86
CA PRO A 15 -1.04 12.46 -8.90
C PRO A 15 0.24 13.16 -8.44
N THR A 16 0.14 14.48 -8.22
CA THR A 16 1.12 15.20 -7.41
C THR A 16 0.81 14.94 -5.94
N LEU A 17 1.80 14.43 -5.19
CA LEU A 17 1.67 14.22 -3.75
C LEU A 17 2.04 15.52 -3.02
N THR A 18 1.05 16.16 -2.40
CA THR A 18 1.18 17.42 -1.66
C THR A 18 0.74 17.31 -0.20
N LEU A 19 0.22 16.15 0.19
CA LEU A 19 -0.24 15.81 1.54
C LEU A 19 0.45 14.52 1.99
N PRO A 20 0.37 14.17 3.30
CA PRO A 20 0.76 12.85 3.76
C PRO A 20 0.08 11.78 2.92
N SER A 21 0.85 10.79 2.49
CA SER A 21 0.38 9.82 1.51
C SER A 21 0.78 8.39 1.86
N LEU A 22 -0.03 7.44 1.42
CA LEU A 22 0.27 6.02 1.54
C LEU A 22 0.01 5.27 0.24
N ILE A 23 0.79 4.23 -0.01
CA ILE A 23 0.59 3.29 -1.13
C ILE A 23 0.25 1.89 -0.63
N LEU A 24 -0.67 1.24 -1.32
CA LEU A 24 -1.20 -0.07 -0.95
C LEU A 24 -0.64 -1.17 -1.86
N PHE A 25 0.02 -2.16 -1.28
CA PHE A 25 0.51 -3.36 -1.94
C PHE A 25 -0.05 -4.63 -1.29
N GLY A 26 0.09 -5.77 -1.96
CA GLY A 26 -0.28 -7.07 -1.42
C GLY A 26 -1.44 -7.73 -2.15
N THR A 27 -2.34 -8.33 -1.38
CA THR A 27 -3.36 -9.23 -1.93
C THR A 27 -4.43 -8.49 -2.73
N ILE A 28 -4.46 -8.69 -4.04
CA ILE A 28 -5.57 -8.25 -4.88
C ILE A 28 -6.68 -9.29 -4.82
N GLN A 29 -7.83 -8.90 -4.25
CA GLN A 29 -9.03 -9.75 -4.20
C GLN A 29 -9.95 -9.45 -5.39
N PRO A 30 -10.76 -10.41 -5.87
CA PRO A 30 -11.61 -10.21 -7.05
C PRO A 30 -12.57 -9.03 -6.93
N SER A 31 -13.21 -8.87 -5.76
CA SER A 31 -14.18 -7.78 -5.54
C SER A 31 -13.49 -6.41 -5.53
N PRO A 32 -13.91 -5.44 -6.36
CA PRO A 32 -13.36 -4.08 -6.35
C PRO A 32 -13.79 -3.26 -5.13
N THR A 33 -14.93 -3.61 -4.53
CA THR A 33 -15.54 -2.84 -3.43
C THR A 33 -15.46 -3.55 -2.08
N HIS A 34 -15.37 -4.88 -2.07
CA HIS A 34 -15.34 -5.69 -0.86
C HIS A 34 -13.98 -6.38 -0.74
N ASN A 35 -12.96 -5.59 -0.45
CA ASN A 35 -11.59 -6.06 -0.23
C ASN A 35 -10.90 -5.22 0.85
N TRP A 36 -9.77 -5.71 1.36
CA TRP A 36 -9.04 -5.05 2.46
C TRP A 36 -8.56 -3.63 2.09
N ALA A 37 -8.13 -3.41 0.85
CA ALA A 37 -7.59 -2.12 0.40
C ALA A 37 -8.68 -1.05 0.35
N THR A 38 -9.85 -1.40 -0.19
CA THR A 38 -11.04 -0.53 -0.19
C THR A 38 -11.53 -0.29 1.23
N HIS A 39 -11.53 -1.31 2.09
CA HIS A 39 -11.94 -1.18 3.49
C HIS A 39 -11.00 -0.24 4.26
N LEU A 40 -9.68 -0.47 4.20
CA LEU A 40 -8.69 0.40 4.80
C LEU A 40 -8.83 1.84 4.27
N SER A 41 -8.95 2.03 2.96
CA SER A 41 -9.14 3.37 2.38
C SER A 41 -10.38 4.07 2.92
N THR A 42 -11.48 3.33 3.08
CA THR A 42 -12.74 3.86 3.64
C THR A 42 -12.56 4.32 5.08
N THR A 43 -11.79 3.59 5.87
CA THR A 43 -11.51 3.93 7.27
C THR A 43 -10.64 5.17 7.42
N LEU A 44 -10.11 5.77 6.35
CA LEU A 44 -9.21 6.92 6.39
C LEU A 44 -9.78 8.15 5.66
N LEU A 45 -11.03 8.09 5.17
CA LEU A 45 -11.61 9.15 4.32
C LEU A 45 -11.78 10.51 5.03
N ASP A 46 -11.81 10.51 6.36
CA ASP A 46 -11.87 11.70 7.20
C ASP A 46 -10.53 12.43 7.31
N LEU A 47 -9.40 11.81 6.95
CA LEU A 47 -8.07 12.39 7.07
C LEU A 47 -7.67 13.19 5.81
N PRO A 48 -6.88 14.26 5.94
CA PRO A 48 -6.41 15.08 4.82
C PRO A 48 -5.19 14.44 4.13
N ILE A 49 -5.38 13.26 3.52
CA ILE A 49 -4.29 12.42 2.98
C ILE A 49 -4.49 12.03 1.52
N GLN A 50 -3.45 11.47 0.90
CA GLN A 50 -3.52 10.88 -0.44
C GLN A 50 -3.27 9.38 -0.40
N ILE A 51 -4.19 8.59 -0.93
CA ILE A 51 -4.11 7.13 -0.97
C ILE A 51 -3.84 6.68 -2.40
N LEU A 52 -2.77 5.93 -2.59
CA LEU A 52 -2.34 5.36 -3.87
C LEU A 52 -2.75 3.89 -3.90
N ASN A 53 -3.73 3.55 -4.73
CA ASN A 53 -4.21 2.19 -4.90
C ASN A 53 -3.83 1.69 -6.31
N PRO A 54 -2.90 0.73 -6.44
CA PRO A 54 -2.41 0.28 -7.74
C PRO A 54 -3.39 -0.62 -8.49
N ARG A 55 -4.55 -0.95 -7.90
CA ARG A 55 -5.57 -1.74 -8.60
C ARG A 55 -6.01 -1.03 -9.88
N ARG A 56 -5.98 -1.76 -10.99
CA ARG A 56 -6.53 -1.32 -12.28
C ARG A 56 -7.85 -2.02 -12.57
N ASP A 57 -8.90 -1.23 -12.81
CA ASP A 57 -10.21 -1.74 -13.18
C ASP A 57 -10.28 -2.15 -14.67
N ASP A 58 -9.36 -1.67 -15.50
CA ASP A 58 -9.21 -2.03 -16.92
C ASP A 58 -8.27 -3.23 -17.15
N TRP A 59 -7.79 -3.86 -16.07
CA TRP A 59 -7.04 -5.10 -16.19
C TRP A 59 -7.95 -6.21 -16.69
N ASP A 60 -7.48 -6.97 -17.68
CA ASP A 60 -8.15 -8.16 -18.18
C ASP A 60 -7.15 -9.28 -18.52
N ALA A 61 -7.67 -10.45 -18.88
CA ALA A 61 -6.87 -11.63 -19.20
C ALA A 61 -6.01 -11.50 -20.48
N THR A 62 -6.15 -10.42 -21.25
CA THR A 62 -5.31 -10.15 -22.43
C THR A 62 -4.01 -9.46 -22.08
N TRP A 63 -3.89 -8.93 -20.86
CA TRP A 63 -2.67 -8.31 -20.38
C TRP A 63 -1.54 -9.32 -20.28
N ARG A 64 -0.38 -8.96 -20.82
CA ARG A 64 0.82 -9.78 -20.77
C ARG A 64 1.81 -9.17 -19.78
N GLU A 65 2.30 -9.99 -18.86
CA GLU A 65 3.40 -9.64 -17.95
C GLU A 65 4.74 -9.61 -18.71
N ASP A 66 4.85 -8.68 -19.65
CA ASP A 66 5.99 -8.48 -20.53
C ASP A 66 6.34 -7.00 -20.57
N VAL A 67 7.62 -6.67 -20.36
CA VAL A 67 8.10 -5.27 -20.33
C VAL A 67 7.82 -4.50 -21.63
N SER A 68 7.65 -5.19 -22.75
CA SER A 68 7.27 -4.57 -24.03
C SER A 68 5.77 -4.28 -24.14
N PHE A 69 4.94 -4.83 -23.25
CA PHE A 69 3.50 -4.55 -23.20
C PHE A 69 3.23 -3.31 -22.35
N ALA A 70 2.96 -2.19 -23.03
CA ALA A 70 2.88 -0.87 -22.41
C ALA A 70 1.95 -0.79 -21.17
N PRO A 71 0.71 -1.33 -21.18
CA PRO A 71 -0.17 -1.23 -20.01
C PRO A 71 0.41 -1.91 -18.75
N PHE A 72 1.05 -3.08 -18.92
CA PHE A 72 1.73 -3.77 -17.83
C PHE A 72 2.93 -2.96 -17.33
N ARG A 73 3.82 -2.54 -18.23
CA ARG A 73 5.00 -1.76 -17.88
C ARG A 73 4.62 -0.48 -17.14
N GLU A 74 3.66 0.27 -17.67
CA GLU A 74 3.17 1.52 -17.07
C GLU A 74 2.62 1.30 -15.66
N ASN A 75 1.93 0.18 -15.41
CA ASN A 75 1.44 -0.14 -14.08
C ASN A 75 2.58 -0.40 -13.10
N VAL A 76 3.55 -1.24 -13.48
CA VAL A 76 4.70 -1.58 -12.62
C VAL A 76 5.59 -0.36 -12.37
N GLU A 77 5.81 0.48 -13.39
CA GLU A 77 6.55 1.74 -13.24
C GLU A 77 5.80 2.74 -12.34
N TRP A 78 4.46 2.80 -12.44
CA TRP A 78 3.63 3.61 -11.57
C TRP A 78 3.77 3.17 -10.11
N GLU A 79 3.67 1.87 -9.83
CA GLU A 79 3.83 1.28 -8.50
C GLU A 79 5.17 1.68 -7.87
N MET A 80 6.27 1.47 -8.60
CA MET A 80 7.61 1.80 -8.13
C MET A 80 7.79 3.30 -7.88
N ALA A 81 7.41 4.15 -8.85
CA ALA A 81 7.63 5.58 -8.76
C ALA A 81 6.84 6.25 -7.63
N HIS A 82 5.64 5.73 -7.31
CA HIS A 82 4.83 6.27 -6.23
C HIS A 82 5.23 5.72 -4.87
N ALA A 83 5.67 4.46 -4.77
CA ALA A 83 6.21 3.91 -3.52
C ALA A 83 7.45 4.67 -3.03
N GLU A 84 8.30 5.14 -3.94
CA GLU A 84 9.47 5.95 -3.57
C GLU A 84 9.08 7.30 -2.94
N LYS A 85 7.93 7.87 -3.34
CA LYS A 85 7.47 9.19 -2.92
C LYS A 85 6.50 9.16 -1.74
N ALA A 86 5.75 8.08 -1.56
CA ALA A 86 4.73 7.98 -0.53
C ALA A 86 5.30 8.12 0.89
N SER A 87 4.54 8.74 1.80
CA SER A 87 4.94 8.87 3.21
C SER A 87 4.95 7.52 3.93
N LEU A 88 4.10 6.58 3.51
CA LEU A 88 3.96 5.24 4.07
C LEU A 88 3.75 4.19 2.97
N ILE A 89 4.37 3.03 3.10
CA ILE A 89 4.17 1.85 2.25
C ILE A 89 3.44 0.80 3.08
N VAL A 90 2.28 0.36 2.61
CA VAL A 90 1.45 -0.64 3.30
C VAL A 90 1.39 -1.92 2.46
N ILE A 91 1.73 -3.06 3.04
CA ILE A 91 1.71 -4.35 2.35
C ILE A 91 0.83 -5.35 3.11
N CYS A 92 -0.19 -5.93 2.46
CA CYS A 92 -1.10 -6.88 3.10
C CYS A 92 -1.10 -8.26 2.43
N PHE A 93 -0.61 -9.27 3.16
CA PHE A 93 -0.63 -10.67 2.77
C PHE A 93 -1.77 -11.40 3.47
N LYS A 94 -2.82 -11.74 2.72
CA LYS A 94 -3.98 -12.45 3.25
C LYS A 94 -3.76 -13.97 3.31
N ALA A 95 -4.49 -14.64 4.19
CA ALA A 95 -4.50 -16.09 4.26
C ALA A 95 -4.92 -16.70 2.91
N GLY A 96 -4.22 -17.75 2.47
CA GLY A 96 -4.53 -18.44 1.21
C GLY A 96 -4.17 -17.70 -0.09
N SER A 97 -3.57 -16.50 -0.02
CA SER A 97 -3.05 -15.81 -1.22
C SER A 97 -1.60 -16.18 -1.52
N LEU A 98 -1.17 -16.01 -2.78
CA LEU A 98 0.22 -16.26 -3.21
C LEU A 98 1.05 -14.98 -3.34
N CYS A 99 0.47 -13.90 -3.87
CA CYS A 99 1.04 -12.55 -3.99
C CYS A 99 2.56 -12.49 -4.22
N PRO A 100 3.10 -13.19 -5.23
CA PRO A 100 4.55 -13.30 -5.42
C PRO A 100 5.22 -11.95 -5.69
N ILE A 101 4.55 -11.06 -6.43
CA ILE A 101 5.06 -9.72 -6.70
C ILE A 101 5.22 -8.93 -5.40
N SER A 102 4.26 -9.02 -4.48
CA SER A 102 4.37 -8.32 -3.20
C SER A 102 5.43 -8.86 -2.25
N LEU A 103 5.90 -10.09 -2.45
CA LEU A 103 7.12 -10.55 -1.77
C LEU A 103 8.37 -9.83 -2.30
N LEU A 104 8.42 -9.53 -3.61
CA LEU A 104 9.50 -8.72 -4.21
C LEU A 104 9.43 -7.28 -3.71
N GLU A 105 8.23 -6.69 -3.69
CA GLU A 105 7.97 -5.34 -3.18
C GLU A 105 8.39 -5.23 -1.71
N LEU A 106 8.03 -6.21 -0.86
CA LEU A 106 8.48 -6.25 0.53
C LEU A 106 9.99 -6.26 0.62
N GLY A 107 10.68 -7.15 -0.11
CA GLY A 107 12.13 -7.23 -0.07
C GLY A 107 12.80 -5.91 -0.49
N MET A 108 12.31 -5.30 -1.57
CA MET A 108 12.83 -4.04 -2.09
C MET A 108 12.59 -2.88 -1.12
N HIS A 109 11.36 -2.71 -0.63
CA HIS A 109 10.97 -1.57 0.19
C HIS A 109 11.42 -1.70 1.64
N ALA A 110 11.43 -2.89 2.23
CA ALA A 110 12.00 -3.09 3.56
C ALA A 110 13.49 -2.73 3.60
N ALA A 111 14.25 -3.08 2.55
CA ALA A 111 15.67 -2.77 2.47
C ALA A 111 15.96 -1.27 2.23
N ARG A 112 15.10 -0.57 1.48
CA ARG A 112 15.31 0.84 1.11
C ARG A 112 14.65 1.84 2.06
N PHE A 113 13.52 1.49 2.66
CA PHE A 113 12.59 2.40 3.31
C PHE A 113 11.93 1.79 4.56
N GLY A 114 12.58 0.82 5.22
CA GLY A 114 11.97 0.00 6.28
C GLY A 114 11.28 0.79 7.39
N GLU A 115 11.76 2.00 7.71
CA GLU A 115 11.18 2.92 8.68
C GLU A 115 9.81 3.49 8.29
N ARG A 116 9.39 3.34 7.03
CA ARG A 116 8.08 3.76 6.52
C ARG A 116 7.35 2.62 5.82
N VAL A 117 7.59 1.38 6.24
CA VAL A 117 6.83 0.20 5.78
C VAL A 117 6.03 -0.37 6.94
N VAL A 118 4.75 -0.68 6.70
CA VAL A 118 3.92 -1.48 7.60
C VAL A 118 3.37 -2.68 6.84
N VAL A 119 3.49 -3.86 7.44
CA VAL A 119 3.06 -5.13 6.85
C VAL A 119 1.94 -5.73 7.68
N CYS A 120 0.88 -6.19 7.02
CA CYS A 120 -0.03 -7.18 7.56
C CYS A 120 0.30 -8.54 6.95
N CYS A 121 0.53 -9.54 7.79
CA CYS A 121 0.68 -10.92 7.36
C CYS A 121 -0.29 -11.79 8.15
N GLU A 122 -1.38 -12.20 7.51
CA GLU A 122 -2.42 -13.02 8.14
C GLU A 122 -1.92 -14.44 8.44
N ASP A 123 -2.46 -15.03 9.50
CA ASP A 123 -2.29 -16.46 9.75
C ASP A 123 -2.80 -17.28 8.58
N GLY A 124 -1.96 -18.18 8.07
CA GLY A 124 -2.26 -18.98 6.88
C GLY A 124 -1.72 -18.41 5.56
N PHE A 125 -0.98 -17.30 5.56
CA PHE A 125 -0.17 -16.94 4.38
C PHE A 125 1.02 -17.90 4.21
N TYR A 126 1.15 -18.51 3.03
CA TYR A 126 2.08 -19.63 2.78
C TYR A 126 3.57 -19.31 2.99
N LYS A 127 3.96 -18.03 2.98
CA LYS A 127 5.34 -17.57 3.23
C LYS A 127 5.47 -16.73 4.50
N ARG A 128 4.51 -16.81 5.42
CA ARG A 128 4.47 -16.02 6.68
C ARG A 128 5.82 -15.97 7.39
N GLY A 129 6.46 -17.11 7.66
CA GLY A 129 7.74 -17.12 8.37
C GLY A 129 8.87 -16.34 7.67
N ASN A 130 8.88 -16.32 6.33
CA ASN A 130 9.85 -15.50 5.58
C ASN A 130 9.53 -14.01 5.72
N VAL A 131 8.26 -13.64 5.61
CA VAL A 131 7.79 -12.26 5.81
C VAL A 131 8.17 -11.76 7.20
N GLU A 132 7.91 -12.54 8.24
CA GLU A 132 8.25 -12.20 9.63
C GLU A 132 9.76 -12.00 9.83
N ILE A 133 10.59 -12.90 9.30
CA ILE A 133 12.06 -12.79 9.40
C ILE A 133 12.55 -11.52 8.68
N VAL A 134 12.07 -11.24 7.47
CA VAL A 134 12.43 -10.02 6.73
C VAL A 134 12.01 -8.78 7.51
N CYS A 135 10.78 -8.76 8.03
CA CYS A 135 10.29 -7.62 8.79
C CYS A 135 11.14 -7.37 10.04
N ALA A 136 11.41 -8.42 10.82
CA ALA A 136 12.28 -8.34 12.00
C ALA A 136 13.70 -7.88 11.64
N ARG A 137 14.25 -8.34 10.51
CA ARG A 137 15.61 -8.01 10.06
C ARG A 137 15.79 -6.54 9.69
N PHE A 138 14.73 -5.90 9.19
CA PHE A 138 14.73 -4.50 8.75
C PHE A 138 13.97 -3.55 9.67
N GLY A 139 13.45 -4.04 10.82
CA GLY A 139 12.70 -3.21 11.76
C GLY A 139 11.33 -2.77 11.25
N VAL A 140 10.75 -3.50 10.28
CA VAL A 140 9.43 -3.22 9.71
C VAL A 140 8.35 -3.71 10.66
N VAL A 141 7.34 -2.87 10.91
CA VAL A 141 6.17 -3.25 11.71
C VAL A 141 5.39 -4.33 10.97
N CYS A 142 5.17 -5.49 11.61
CA CYS A 142 4.43 -6.62 11.04
C CYS A 142 3.30 -7.05 11.97
N VAL A 143 2.06 -6.82 11.55
CA VAL A 143 0.84 -7.17 12.28
C VAL A 143 0.16 -8.41 11.68
N ARG A 144 -0.79 -9.00 12.41
CA ARG A 144 -1.38 -10.31 12.07
C ARG A 144 -2.76 -10.22 11.44
N THR A 145 -3.42 -9.08 11.55
CA THR A 145 -4.80 -8.90 11.08
C THR A 145 -4.99 -7.56 10.37
N VAL A 146 -5.99 -7.48 9.48
CA VAL A 146 -6.36 -6.23 8.82
C VAL A 146 -6.81 -5.16 9.84
N GLY A 147 -7.50 -5.55 10.91
CA GLY A 147 -7.90 -4.59 11.96
C GLY A 147 -6.73 -4.02 12.76
N GLU A 148 -5.64 -4.78 12.96
CA GLU A 148 -4.39 -4.23 13.51
C GLU A 148 -3.70 -3.31 12.50
N LEU A 149 -3.76 -3.65 11.22
CA LEU A 149 -3.19 -2.84 10.15
C LEU A 149 -3.88 -1.48 10.07
N GLU A 150 -5.21 -1.45 10.11
CA GLU A 150 -6.01 -0.22 10.11
C GLU A 150 -5.60 0.73 11.23
N ARG A 151 -5.49 0.21 12.46
CA ARG A 151 -5.06 1.02 13.61
C ARG A 151 -3.65 1.57 13.41
N ALA A 152 -2.70 0.73 13.02
CA ALA A 152 -1.31 1.14 12.82
C ALA A 152 -1.18 2.19 11.71
N VAL A 153 -1.89 2.01 10.59
CA VAL A 153 -1.88 2.97 9.48
C VAL A 153 -2.54 4.29 9.88
N ARG A 154 -3.70 4.24 10.56
CA ARG A 154 -4.38 5.47 11.03
C ARG A 154 -3.49 6.27 11.98
N GLU A 155 -2.94 5.63 13.01
CA GLU A 155 -2.04 6.28 13.97
C GLU A 155 -0.84 6.94 13.27
N TRP A 156 -0.27 6.27 12.26
CA TRP A 156 0.82 6.83 11.46
C TRP A 156 0.40 8.07 10.67
N MET A 157 -0.75 8.00 9.98
CA MET A 157 -1.22 9.10 9.13
C MET A 157 -1.64 10.31 9.96
N GLU A 158 -2.31 10.11 11.10
CA GLU A 158 -2.67 11.19 12.03
C GLU A 158 -1.42 11.91 12.54
N GLY A 159 -0.38 11.16 12.95
CA GLY A 159 0.88 11.75 13.39
C GLY A 159 1.59 12.59 12.32
N LEU A 160 1.46 12.20 11.04
CA LEU A 160 2.00 13.01 9.92
C LEU A 160 1.16 14.26 9.67
N CYS A 161 -0.17 14.17 9.73
CA CYS A 161 -1.07 15.31 9.56
C CYS A 161 -0.83 16.38 10.64
N ASP A 162 -0.71 15.97 11.91
CA ASP A 162 -0.45 16.88 13.02
C ASP A 162 0.93 17.54 12.93
N GLY A 163 1.93 16.78 12.46
CA GLY A 163 3.30 17.26 12.27
C GLY A 163 3.46 18.31 11.16
N GLU A 164 2.59 18.29 10.14
CA GLU A 164 2.58 19.30 9.08
C GLU A 164 1.89 20.61 9.52
N GLU A 165 0.87 20.53 10.37
CA GLU A 165 0.20 21.72 10.91
C GLU A 165 1.10 22.54 11.84
N GLY A 166 2.00 21.88 12.58
CA GLY A 166 2.99 22.55 13.43
C GLY A 166 4.18 23.20 12.70
N ARG A 167 4.30 23.02 11.38
CA ARG A 167 5.44 23.50 10.56
C ARG A 167 5.08 24.69 9.66
N LYS A 168 3.82 25.15 9.69
CA LYS A 168 3.35 26.39 9.07
C LYS A 168 3.37 27.54 10.08
#